data_AF-A0A934L1E4-F1
#
_entry.id   AF-A0A934L1E4-F1
#
_cell.length_a   1.000
_cell.length_b   1.000
_cell.length_c   1.000
_cell.angle_alpha   90.00
_cell.angle_beta   90.00
_cell.angle_gamma   90.00
#
_symmetry.space_group_name_H-M   'P 1'
#
loop_
_entity.id
_entity.type
_entity.pdbx_description
1 polymer ?
#
loop_
_entity_poly.entity_id
_entity_poly.type
_entity_poly.pdbx_seq_one_letter_code
_entity_poly.pdbx_strand_id
1 'polypeptide(L)'
;MRVLNPTPASRLTDAKGRPYFLWDMELTLDEFRALLRDGDDTTKAWLIGKLMRQAKPDDVFEFVTLDEIRTRFAAIERHLGRSGPMWKWLLTDWAVDTHHSEQTADQPSDASDPELANKLGALLHRAELRDLVDVEALLGLGLDLGRAIADAARKDGGFSPVTLGWALAQFPVAAQAKATSLSPERAAALEVFRADLARRVAYLAKP
;
A
#
# COMPACT_ATOMS: atom_id res chain seq x y z
N MET A 1 3.03 -8.96 11.90
CA MET A 1 3.48 -7.56 12.13
C MET A 1 2.80 -6.68 11.09
N ARG A 2 2.14 -5.59 11.50
CA ARG A 2 1.54 -4.62 10.57
C ARG A 2 2.61 -3.65 10.08
N VAL A 3 2.63 -3.35 8.78
CA VAL A 3 3.67 -2.54 8.15
C VAL A 3 3.01 -1.43 7.33
N LEU A 4 2.54 -0.40 8.02
CA LEU A 4 2.17 0.89 7.42
C LEU A 4 3.34 1.87 7.57
N ASN A 5 3.43 2.84 6.67
CA ASN A 5 4.41 3.91 6.73
C ASN A 5 3.73 5.29 6.74
N PRO A 6 3.04 5.67 7.83
CA PRO A 6 2.38 6.96 7.89
C PRO A 6 3.41 8.11 7.86
N THR A 7 3.00 9.23 7.28
CA THR A 7 3.75 10.47 7.26
C THR A 7 4.01 10.92 8.70
N PRO A 8 5.26 11.20 9.10
CA PRO A 8 5.57 11.70 10.43
C PRO A 8 4.78 12.97 10.74
N ALA A 9 4.32 13.12 11.99
CA ALA A 9 3.52 14.27 12.42
C ALA A 9 4.16 15.63 12.06
N SER A 10 5.49 15.71 12.13
CA SER A 10 6.27 16.92 11.78
C SER A 10 6.21 17.32 10.30
N ARG A 11 5.73 16.44 9.42
CA ARG A 11 5.56 16.67 7.98
C ARG A 11 4.10 16.64 7.53
N LEU A 12 3.18 16.36 8.46
CA LEU A 12 1.76 16.21 8.14
C LEU A 12 1.13 17.56 7.79
N THR A 13 1.54 18.63 8.49
CA THR A 13 0.95 19.97 8.36
C THR A 13 1.96 21.03 7.90
N ASP A 14 1.47 22.03 7.18
CA ASP A 14 2.23 23.25 6.88
C ASP A 14 2.30 24.21 8.10
N ALA A 15 2.93 25.38 7.91
CA ALA A 15 3.08 26.40 8.96
C ALA A 15 1.75 26.98 9.46
N LYS A 16 0.64 26.80 8.73
CA LYS A 16 -0.71 27.22 9.14
C LYS A 16 -1.49 26.09 9.81
N GLY A 17 -0.87 24.92 10.03
CA GLY A 17 -1.53 23.75 10.60
C GLY A 17 -2.41 22.99 9.60
N ARG A 18 -2.31 23.29 8.30
CA ARG A 18 -3.08 22.63 7.25
C ARG A 18 -2.39 21.33 6.82
N PRO A 19 -3.10 20.19 6.81
CA PRO A 19 -2.56 18.94 6.30
C PRO A 19 -2.16 19.02 4.82
N TYR A 20 -1.07 18.36 4.41
CA TYR A 20 -0.58 18.42 3.02
C TYR A 20 -1.63 17.97 1.99
N PHE A 21 -2.53 17.05 2.36
CA PHE A 21 -3.58 16.51 1.49
C PHE A 21 -4.83 17.42 1.41
N LEU A 22 -4.85 18.52 2.15
CA LEU A 22 -5.92 19.54 2.12
C LEU A 22 -5.44 20.85 1.49
N TRP A 23 -4.44 20.81 0.61
CA TRP A 23 -3.82 21.97 -0.03
C TRP A 23 -4.81 22.91 -0.76
N ASP A 24 -5.96 22.40 -1.19
CA ASP A 24 -7.05 23.12 -1.86
C ASP A 24 -8.16 23.61 -0.90
N MET A 25 -7.96 23.46 0.42
CA MET A 25 -8.87 23.94 1.47
C MET A 25 -8.11 24.78 2.49
N GLU A 26 -8.80 25.75 3.07
CA GLU A 26 -8.33 26.45 4.28
C GLU A 26 -8.94 25.73 5.49
N LEU A 27 -8.41 24.54 5.80
CA LEU A 27 -8.83 23.71 6.93
C LEU A 27 -7.60 23.22 7.70
N THR A 28 -7.57 23.47 9.01
CA THR A 28 -6.52 22.96 9.90
C THR A 28 -6.73 21.48 10.21
N LEU A 29 -5.69 20.81 10.71
CA LEU A 29 -5.75 19.42 11.13
C LEU A 29 -6.81 19.18 12.22
N ASP A 30 -6.95 20.09 13.17
CA ASP A 30 -7.90 19.94 14.27
C ASP A 30 -9.35 20.14 13.82
N GLU A 31 -9.60 21.11 12.93
CA GLU A 31 -10.92 21.28 12.31
C GLU A 31 -11.28 20.09 11.44
N PHE A 32 -10.33 19.54 10.67
CA PHE A 32 -10.55 18.33 9.88
C PHE A 32 -10.94 17.14 10.77
N ARG A 33 -10.23 16.92 11.88
CA ARG A 33 -10.56 15.88 12.85
C ARG A 33 -11.92 16.11 13.52
N ALA A 34 -12.26 17.35 13.85
CA ALA A 34 -13.56 17.70 14.41
C ALA A 34 -14.68 17.39 13.41
N LEU A 35 -14.53 17.75 12.13
CA LEU A 35 -15.53 17.44 11.11
C LEU A 35 -15.66 15.93 10.85
N LEU A 36 -14.57 15.17 10.89
CA LEU A 36 -14.62 13.71 10.80
C LEU A 36 -15.33 13.06 12.00
N ARG A 37 -15.33 13.70 13.17
CA ARG A 37 -16.01 13.21 14.38
C ARG A 37 -17.47 13.64 14.45
N ASP A 38 -17.73 14.92 14.22
CA ASP A 38 -18.97 15.61 14.58
C ASP A 38 -19.82 16.01 13.36
N GLY A 39 -19.28 15.89 12.14
CA GLY A 39 -20.01 16.18 10.91
C GLY A 39 -21.18 15.22 10.63
N ASP A 40 -22.10 15.65 9.79
CA ASP A 40 -23.13 14.74 9.26
C ASP A 40 -22.52 13.67 8.34
N ASP A 41 -23.31 12.63 8.02
CA ASP A 41 -22.83 11.52 7.20
C ASP A 41 -22.40 11.94 5.78
N THR A 42 -23.00 13.00 5.23
CA THR A 42 -22.64 13.50 3.89
C THR A 42 -21.27 14.18 3.92
N THR A 43 -21.05 15.02 4.92
CA THR A 43 -19.79 15.74 5.17
C THR A 43 -18.68 14.74 5.46
N LYS A 44 -18.94 13.75 6.33
CA LYS A 44 -17.98 12.67 6.62
C LYS A 44 -17.63 11.88 5.36
N ALA A 45 -18.60 11.40 4.60
CA ALA A 45 -18.34 10.63 3.38
C ALA A 45 -17.50 11.43 2.36
N TRP A 46 -17.79 12.72 2.21
CA TRP A 46 -17.00 13.60 1.34
C TRP A 46 -15.57 13.81 1.84
N LEU A 47 -15.38 14.11 3.13
CA LEU A 47 -14.05 14.31 3.73
C LEU A 47 -13.20 13.04 3.70
N ILE A 48 -13.80 11.88 4.01
CA ILE A 48 -13.11 10.59 3.93
C ILE A 48 -12.72 10.29 2.48
N GLY A 49 -13.62 10.51 1.53
CA GLY A 49 -13.30 10.36 0.10
C GLY A 49 -12.19 11.30 -0.35
N LYS A 50 -12.15 12.53 0.16
CA LYS A 50 -11.07 13.47 -0.10
C LYS A 50 -9.74 13.00 0.49
N LEU A 51 -9.73 12.55 1.74
CA LEU A 51 -8.58 11.97 2.41
C LEU A 51 -8.02 10.78 1.62
N MET A 52 -8.87 9.79 1.31
CA MET A 52 -8.51 8.60 0.53
C MET A 52 -8.00 8.92 -0.89
N ARG A 53 -8.42 10.05 -1.47
CA ARG A 53 -8.01 10.48 -2.80
C ARG A 53 -6.68 11.24 -2.81
N GLN A 54 -6.39 12.00 -1.77
CA GLN A 54 -5.31 13.01 -1.77
C GLN A 54 -4.14 12.67 -0.85
N ALA A 55 -4.38 11.93 0.23
CA ALA A 55 -3.32 11.49 1.13
C ALA A 55 -2.61 10.25 0.59
N LYS A 56 -1.37 10.06 1.04
CA LYS A 56 -0.70 8.77 1.03
C LYS A 56 -1.65 7.73 1.66
N PRO A 57 -1.90 6.57 1.02
CA PRO A 57 -2.90 5.64 1.50
C PRO A 57 -2.68 5.14 2.94
N ASP A 58 -1.42 5.07 3.38
CA ASP A 58 -1.04 4.75 4.76
C ASP A 58 -1.61 5.74 5.78
N ASP A 59 -1.60 7.04 5.45
CA ASP A 59 -2.03 8.11 6.34
C ASP A 59 -3.55 8.07 6.57
N VAL A 60 -4.31 7.46 5.67
CA VAL A 60 -5.77 7.37 5.80
C VAL A 60 -6.17 6.71 7.12
N PHE A 61 -5.41 5.68 7.52
CA PHE A 61 -5.71 4.90 8.73
C PHE A 61 -5.31 5.61 10.03
N GLU A 62 -4.62 6.76 9.95
CA GLU A 62 -4.41 7.65 11.10
C GLU A 62 -5.67 8.46 11.44
N PHE A 63 -6.65 8.52 10.55
CA PHE A 63 -7.86 9.33 10.71
C PHE A 63 -9.15 8.54 10.74
N VAL A 64 -9.21 7.41 10.04
CA VAL A 64 -10.41 6.58 9.93
C VAL A 64 -10.07 5.11 10.01
N THR A 65 -10.93 4.33 10.66
CA THR A 65 -10.79 2.89 10.74
C THR A 65 -11.24 2.21 9.44
N LEU A 66 -10.74 0.99 9.21
CA LEU A 66 -11.20 0.16 8.10
C LEU A 66 -12.71 -0.13 8.16
N ASP A 67 -13.25 -0.30 9.36
CA ASP A 67 -14.69 -0.53 9.57
C ASP A 67 -15.51 0.70 9.13
N GLU A 68 -15.12 1.90 9.56
CA GLU A 68 -15.78 3.15 9.16
C GLU A 68 -15.77 3.36 7.65
N ILE A 69 -14.65 3.05 6.97
CA ILE A 69 -14.55 3.10 5.52
C ILE A 69 -15.54 2.11 4.90
N ARG A 70 -15.56 0.86 5.37
CA ARG A 70 -16.44 -0.20 4.83
C ARG A 70 -17.91 0.16 4.96
N THR A 71 -18.34 0.59 6.14
CA THR A 71 -19.74 0.97 6.39
C THR A 71 -20.20 2.12 5.47
N ARG A 72 -19.30 3.06 5.14
CA ARG A 72 -19.62 4.25 4.35
C ARG A 72 -19.20 4.15 2.89
N PHE A 73 -18.67 3.02 2.43
CA PHE A 73 -17.97 2.95 1.15
C PHE A 73 -18.86 3.36 -0.03
N ALA A 74 -20.14 2.95 -0.03
CA ALA A 74 -21.10 3.33 -1.07
C ALA A 74 -21.26 4.86 -1.22
N ALA A 75 -21.18 5.62 -0.12
CA ALA A 75 -21.25 7.08 -0.13
C ALA A 75 -19.90 7.74 -0.45
N ILE A 76 -18.79 7.11 -0.05
CA ILE A 76 -17.41 7.57 -0.26
C ILE A 76 -16.99 7.41 -1.73
N GLU A 77 -17.38 6.30 -2.37
CA GLU A 77 -16.81 5.85 -3.65
C GLU A 77 -16.86 6.91 -4.75
N ARG A 78 -17.98 7.63 -4.84
CA ARG A 78 -18.19 8.73 -5.81
C ARG A 78 -17.18 9.87 -5.68
N HIS A 79 -16.47 9.98 -4.57
CA HIS A 79 -15.49 11.03 -4.29
C HIS A 79 -14.03 10.59 -4.53
N LEU A 80 -13.78 9.31 -4.80
CA LEU A 80 -12.41 8.76 -4.91
C LEU A 80 -11.69 9.09 -6.22
N GLY A 81 -12.45 9.38 -7.29
CA GLY A 81 -11.89 9.64 -8.61
C GLY A 81 -10.95 8.52 -9.06
N ARG A 82 -9.72 8.87 -9.47
CA ARG A 82 -8.72 7.92 -9.98
C ARG A 82 -8.19 6.92 -8.95
N SER A 83 -8.30 7.21 -7.65
CA SER A 83 -7.90 6.28 -6.58
C SER A 83 -8.92 5.16 -6.34
N GLY A 84 -10.14 5.28 -6.89
CA GLY A 84 -11.24 4.35 -6.68
C GLY A 84 -10.91 2.87 -6.95
N PRO A 85 -10.28 2.52 -8.10
CA PRO A 85 -9.91 1.14 -8.39
C PRO A 85 -8.99 0.51 -7.35
N MET A 86 -7.99 1.25 -6.88
CA MET A 86 -7.08 0.79 -5.82
C MET A 86 -7.82 0.48 -4.53
N TRP A 87 -8.66 1.41 -4.06
CA TRP A 87 -9.42 1.21 -2.82
C TRP A 87 -10.43 0.07 -2.92
N LYS A 88 -11.11 -0.09 -4.06
CA LYS A 88 -11.99 -1.24 -4.30
C LYS A 88 -11.24 -2.56 -4.23
N TRP A 89 -10.10 -2.64 -4.90
CA TRP A 89 -9.25 -3.83 -4.88
C TRP A 89 -8.81 -4.16 -3.45
N LEU A 90 -8.29 -3.17 -2.73
CA LEU A 90 -7.78 -3.33 -1.38
C LEU A 90 -8.86 -3.80 -0.39
N LEU A 91 -10.03 -3.15 -0.42
CA LEU A 91 -11.14 -3.50 0.46
C LEU A 91 -11.71 -4.89 0.16
N THR A 92 -11.71 -5.29 -1.10
CA THR A 92 -12.12 -6.64 -1.54
C THR A 92 -11.14 -7.69 -1.06
N ASP A 93 -9.83 -7.47 -1.29
CA ASP A 93 -8.77 -8.38 -0.87
C ASP A 93 -8.78 -8.58 0.66
N TRP A 94 -8.92 -7.49 1.42
CA TRP A 94 -8.99 -7.54 2.87
C TRP A 94 -10.29 -8.11 3.45
N ALA A 95 -11.35 -8.23 2.64
CA ALA A 95 -12.61 -8.85 3.07
C ALA A 95 -12.54 -10.38 3.00
N VAL A 96 -11.66 -10.91 2.14
CA VAL A 96 -11.32 -12.32 2.17
C VAL A 96 -10.36 -12.48 3.35
N ASP A 97 -10.83 -13.08 4.45
CA ASP A 97 -9.93 -13.57 5.51
C ASP A 97 -9.14 -14.73 4.92
N THR A 98 -8.11 -14.37 4.15
CA THR A 98 -7.12 -15.30 3.66
C THR A 98 -6.34 -15.77 4.89
N HIS A 99 -6.76 -16.91 5.43
CA HIS A 99 -5.88 -17.80 6.17
C HIS A 99 -4.71 -18.13 5.24
N HIS A 100 -3.70 -17.26 5.21
CA HIS A 100 -2.41 -17.62 4.67
C HIS A 100 -1.88 -18.69 5.63
N SER A 101 -2.03 -19.94 5.21
CA SER A 101 -1.38 -21.07 5.86
C SER A 101 0.07 -20.66 6.11
N GLU A 102 0.47 -20.64 7.37
CA GLU A 102 1.85 -20.56 7.81
C GLU A 102 2.60 -21.80 7.29
N GLN A 103 2.92 -21.81 6.01
CA GLN A 103 3.77 -22.78 5.33
C GLN A 103 4.63 -21.94 4.39
N THR A 104 5.58 -21.16 4.90
CA THR A 104 6.86 -21.68 5.37
C THR A 104 7.34 -20.74 6.47
N ALA A 105 7.03 -21.02 7.74
CA ALA A 105 7.83 -20.49 8.84
C ALA A 105 9.13 -21.29 8.89
N ASP A 106 9.98 -21.05 7.89
CA ASP A 106 11.41 -21.21 8.11
C ASP A 106 11.79 -20.15 9.15
N GLN A 107 12.64 -20.55 10.07
CA GLN A 107 13.03 -19.80 11.26
C GLN A 107 13.23 -18.30 10.95
N PRO A 108 12.72 -17.35 11.75
CA PRO A 108 12.94 -15.93 11.50
C PRO A 108 14.45 -15.68 11.42
N SER A 109 14.94 -15.55 10.19
CA SER A 109 16.29 -15.11 9.94
C SER A 109 16.35 -13.67 10.40
N ASP A 110 17.24 -13.39 11.35
CA ASP A 110 17.45 -12.03 11.86
C ASP A 110 18.12 -11.12 10.81
N ALA A 111 18.42 -11.66 9.62
CA ALA A 111 18.99 -10.94 8.50
C ALA A 111 17.89 -10.25 7.68
N SER A 112 17.80 -8.92 7.78
CA SER A 112 17.30 -8.14 6.65
C SER A 112 18.44 -7.90 5.68
N ASP A 113 18.19 -8.19 4.40
CA ASP A 113 19.10 -7.79 3.33
C ASP A 113 18.69 -6.40 2.83
N PRO A 114 19.55 -5.37 2.96
CA PRO A 114 19.31 -4.05 2.39
C PRO A 114 18.92 -4.08 0.91
N GLU A 115 19.37 -5.09 0.17
CA GLU A 115 19.06 -5.30 -1.23
C GLU A 115 17.56 -5.56 -1.45
N LEU A 116 16.92 -6.41 -0.65
CA LEU A 116 15.47 -6.67 -0.79
C LEU A 116 14.66 -5.39 -0.57
N ALA A 117 15.01 -4.60 0.45
CA ALA A 117 14.37 -3.30 0.67
C ALA A 117 14.56 -2.33 -0.52
N ASN A 118 15.75 -2.29 -1.11
CA ASN A 118 16.02 -1.46 -2.28
C ASN A 118 15.20 -1.92 -3.50
N LYS A 119 15.05 -3.23 -3.70
CA LYS A 119 14.27 -3.80 -4.80
C LYS A 119 12.78 -3.55 -4.66
N LEU A 120 12.24 -3.63 -3.44
CA LEU A 120 10.84 -3.25 -3.17
C LEU A 120 10.61 -1.76 -3.45
N GLY A 121 11.54 -0.89 -3.05
CA GLY A 121 11.51 0.54 -3.38
C GLY A 121 11.55 0.79 -4.89
N ALA A 122 12.41 0.08 -5.61
CA ALA A 122 12.49 0.15 -7.07
C ALA A 122 11.18 -0.30 -7.74
N LEU A 123 10.56 -1.40 -7.29
CA LEU A 123 9.29 -1.87 -7.83
C LEU A 123 8.15 -0.84 -7.68
N LEU A 124 8.14 -0.09 -6.57
CA LEU A 124 7.17 0.99 -6.37
C LEU A 124 7.32 2.11 -7.41
N HIS A 125 8.55 2.49 -7.75
CA HIS A 125 8.83 3.69 -8.56
C HIS A 125 9.00 3.44 -10.06
N ARG A 126 9.60 2.31 -10.46
CA ARG A 126 9.97 2.02 -11.87
C ARG A 126 9.37 0.73 -12.44
N ALA A 127 8.79 -0.13 -11.61
CA ALA A 127 8.08 -1.35 -12.02
C ALA A 127 8.79 -2.15 -13.14
N GLU A 128 10.04 -2.57 -12.91
CA GLU A 128 10.84 -3.34 -13.88
C GLU A 128 10.84 -4.84 -13.58
N LEU A 129 10.77 -5.68 -14.64
CA LEU A 129 10.70 -7.13 -14.54
C LEU A 129 11.89 -7.73 -13.78
N ARG A 130 13.09 -7.16 -13.98
CA ARG A 130 14.30 -7.61 -13.29
C ARG A 130 14.20 -7.46 -11.78
N ASP A 131 13.60 -6.37 -11.29
CA ASP A 131 13.48 -6.14 -9.86
C ASP A 131 12.47 -7.14 -9.26
N LEU A 132 11.45 -7.55 -10.02
CA LEU A 132 10.51 -8.59 -9.59
C LEU A 132 11.18 -9.98 -9.50
N VAL A 133 12.03 -10.32 -10.48
CA VAL A 133 12.85 -11.55 -10.46
C VAL A 133 13.82 -11.55 -9.28
N ASP A 134 14.47 -10.41 -9.02
CA ASP A 134 15.40 -10.27 -7.89
C ASP A 134 14.67 -10.43 -6.55
N VAL A 135 13.46 -9.85 -6.40
CA VAL A 135 12.64 -10.02 -5.19
C VAL A 135 12.23 -11.49 -5.00
N GLU A 136 11.86 -12.20 -6.07
CA GLU A 136 11.55 -13.65 -5.99
C GLU A 136 12.76 -14.45 -5.51
N ALA A 137 13.94 -14.20 -6.08
CA ALA A 137 15.16 -14.88 -5.69
C ALA A 137 15.53 -14.60 -4.23
N LEU A 138 15.48 -13.34 -3.81
CA LEU A 138 15.79 -12.89 -2.45
C LEU A 138 14.81 -13.48 -1.41
N LEU A 139 13.51 -13.52 -1.71
CA LEU A 139 12.54 -14.19 -0.83
C LEU A 139 12.72 -15.71 -0.82
N GLY A 140 13.19 -16.30 -1.92
CA GLY A 140 13.58 -17.71 -2.00
C GLY A 140 14.75 -18.09 -1.09
N LEU A 141 15.54 -17.11 -0.62
CA LEU A 141 16.59 -17.29 0.40
C LEU A 141 16.04 -17.26 1.84
N GLY A 142 14.73 -17.13 2.03
CA GLY A 142 14.09 -17.06 3.36
C GLY A 142 14.14 -15.67 4.01
N LEU A 143 14.38 -14.61 3.24
CA LEU A 143 14.37 -13.23 3.76
C LEU A 143 12.96 -12.79 4.17
N ASP A 144 12.87 -12.04 5.28
CA ASP A 144 11.60 -11.57 5.83
C ASP A 144 11.04 -10.38 5.03
N LEU A 145 9.89 -10.58 4.38
CA LEU A 145 9.19 -9.56 3.60
C LEU A 145 8.75 -8.36 4.47
N GLY A 146 8.22 -8.59 5.66
CA GLY A 146 7.71 -7.53 6.53
C GLY A 146 8.81 -6.58 7.00
N ARG A 147 9.97 -7.13 7.37
CA ARG A 147 11.17 -6.39 7.76
C ARG A 147 11.75 -5.62 6.57
N ALA A 148 11.81 -6.23 5.38
CA ALA A 148 12.26 -5.53 4.19
C ALA A 148 11.36 -4.36 3.79
N ILE A 149 10.03 -4.50 3.91
CA ILE A 149 9.07 -3.39 3.71
C ILE A 149 9.34 -2.28 4.74
N ALA A 150 9.53 -2.62 6.01
CA ALA A 150 9.84 -1.64 7.06
C ALA A 150 11.17 -0.91 6.81
N ASP A 151 12.18 -1.63 6.31
CA ASP A 151 13.48 -1.06 5.97
C ASP A 151 13.39 -0.15 4.72
N ALA A 152 12.58 -0.51 3.72
CA ALA A 152 12.30 0.35 2.57
C ALA A 152 11.58 1.64 2.99
N ALA A 153 10.57 1.53 3.84
CA ALA A 153 9.84 2.65 4.45
C ALA A 153 10.76 3.61 5.23
N ARG A 154 11.75 3.08 5.95
CA ARG A 154 12.72 3.91 6.69
C ARG A 154 13.65 4.69 5.77
N LYS A 155 14.01 4.13 4.62
CA LYS A 155 14.91 4.75 3.62
C LYS A 155 14.19 5.81 2.78
N ASP A 156 12.91 5.59 2.47
CA ASP A 156 12.11 6.48 1.61
C ASP A 156 10.79 6.84 2.31
N GLY A 157 10.66 8.11 2.74
CA GLY A 157 9.44 8.61 3.37
C GLY A 157 8.20 8.58 2.47
N GLY A 158 8.39 8.56 1.15
CA GLY A 158 7.31 8.40 0.17
C GLY A 158 6.85 6.95 0.01
N PHE A 159 7.63 5.97 0.47
CA PHE A 159 7.32 4.56 0.28
C PHE A 159 6.03 4.16 1.01
N SER A 160 5.09 3.57 0.27
CA SER A 160 3.77 3.16 0.76
C SER A 160 3.57 1.67 0.48
N PRO A 161 3.57 0.81 1.51
CA PRO A 161 3.21 -0.61 1.39
C PRO A 161 1.87 -0.83 0.68
N VAL A 162 0.86 -0.01 0.96
CA VAL A 162 -0.45 -0.07 0.27
C VAL A 162 -0.29 0.21 -1.24
N THR A 163 0.44 1.27 -1.58
CA THR A 163 0.69 1.62 -2.99
C THR A 163 1.54 0.55 -3.68
N LEU A 164 2.51 -0.05 -3.00
CA LEU A 164 3.32 -1.14 -3.53
C LEU A 164 2.47 -2.36 -3.85
N GLY A 165 1.58 -2.78 -2.93
CA GLY A 165 0.66 -3.89 -3.17
C GLY A 165 -0.20 -3.66 -4.42
N TRP A 166 -0.71 -2.44 -4.59
CA TRP A 166 -1.48 -2.05 -5.78
C TRP A 166 -0.63 -1.99 -7.05
N ALA A 167 0.58 -1.43 -6.99
CA ALA A 167 1.50 -1.38 -8.14
C ALA A 167 1.84 -2.80 -8.61
N LEU A 168 2.10 -3.71 -7.68
CA LEU A 168 2.28 -5.13 -7.97
C LEU A 168 1.02 -5.75 -8.56
N ALA A 169 -0.18 -5.44 -8.05
CA ALA A 169 -1.45 -5.95 -8.57
C ALA A 169 -1.68 -5.60 -10.06
N GLN A 170 -1.12 -4.48 -10.51
CA GLN A 170 -1.23 -3.99 -11.90
C GLN A 170 0.02 -4.27 -12.74
N PHE A 171 1.04 -4.93 -12.18
CA PHE A 171 2.33 -5.09 -12.83
C PHE A 171 2.21 -5.98 -14.09
N PRO A 172 2.64 -5.52 -15.28
CA PRO A 172 2.38 -6.20 -16.54
C PRO A 172 3.47 -7.23 -16.90
N VAL A 173 3.59 -8.33 -16.14
CA VAL A 173 4.65 -9.36 -16.33
C VAL A 173 4.65 -9.87 -17.76
N ALA A 174 3.50 -10.26 -18.29
CA ALA A 174 3.39 -10.82 -19.63
C ALA A 174 3.85 -9.84 -20.74
N ALA A 175 3.63 -8.53 -20.55
CA ALA A 175 4.06 -7.53 -21.53
C ALA A 175 5.57 -7.32 -21.48
N GLN A 176 6.16 -7.21 -20.28
CA GLN A 176 7.60 -7.02 -20.13
C GLN A 176 8.39 -8.30 -20.49
N ALA A 177 7.86 -9.48 -20.19
CA ALA A 177 8.51 -10.75 -20.50
C ALA A 177 8.73 -10.94 -22.02
N LYS A 178 7.80 -10.45 -22.86
CA LYS A 178 7.95 -10.48 -24.33
C LYS A 178 9.16 -9.68 -24.84
N ALA A 179 9.58 -8.65 -24.09
CA ALA A 179 10.76 -7.85 -24.42
C ALA A 179 12.07 -8.47 -23.89
N THR A 180 12.01 -9.67 -23.31
CA THR A 180 13.15 -10.37 -22.70
C THR A 180 13.27 -11.79 -23.23
N SER A 181 14.38 -12.47 -22.90
CA SER A 181 14.58 -13.88 -23.24
C SER A 181 13.94 -14.85 -22.24
N LEU A 182 12.96 -14.42 -21.43
CA LEU A 182 12.25 -15.31 -20.51
C LEU A 182 11.39 -16.32 -21.26
N SER A 183 11.42 -17.58 -20.84
CA SER A 183 10.52 -18.60 -21.38
C SER A 183 9.07 -18.32 -20.98
N PRO A 184 8.06 -18.76 -21.77
CA PRO A 184 6.66 -18.62 -21.42
C PRO A 184 6.31 -19.23 -20.05
N GLU A 185 6.89 -20.38 -19.73
CA GLU A 185 6.71 -21.06 -18.44
C GLU A 185 7.23 -20.21 -17.28
N ARG A 186 8.41 -19.59 -17.44
CA ARG A 186 8.99 -18.73 -16.41
C ARG A 186 8.18 -17.46 -16.22
N ALA A 187 7.67 -16.87 -17.30
CA ALA A 187 6.78 -15.70 -17.23
C ALA A 187 5.47 -16.02 -16.50
N ALA A 188 4.89 -17.21 -16.73
CA ALA A 188 3.70 -17.67 -16.03
C ALA A 188 3.96 -17.88 -14.53
N ALA A 189 5.08 -18.51 -14.16
CA ALA A 189 5.48 -18.67 -12.76
C ALA A 189 5.66 -17.30 -12.07
N LEU A 190 6.28 -16.33 -12.76
CA LEU A 190 6.49 -14.99 -12.23
C LEU A 190 5.19 -14.19 -12.05
N GLU A 191 4.19 -14.41 -12.91
CA GLU A 191 2.85 -13.82 -12.75
C GLU A 191 2.15 -14.36 -11.49
N VAL A 192 2.26 -15.67 -11.23
CA VAL A 192 1.75 -16.28 -10.00
C VAL A 192 2.46 -15.71 -8.78
N PHE A 193 3.80 -15.63 -8.82
CA PHE A 193 4.60 -15.04 -7.74
C PHE A 193 4.23 -13.58 -7.49
N ARG A 194 4.12 -12.75 -8.53
CA ARG A 194 3.69 -11.35 -8.43
C ARG A 194 2.31 -11.22 -7.79
N ALA A 195 1.37 -12.09 -8.18
CA ALA A 195 0.03 -12.10 -7.60
C ALA A 195 0.04 -12.42 -6.12
N ASP A 196 0.84 -13.40 -5.71
CA ASP A 196 1.04 -13.77 -4.31
C ASP A 196 1.69 -12.63 -3.52
N LEU A 197 2.78 -12.06 -4.04
CA LEU A 197 3.50 -10.96 -3.42
C LEU A 197 2.58 -9.75 -3.22
N ALA A 198 1.77 -9.38 -4.21
CA ALA A 198 0.81 -8.28 -4.11
C ALA A 198 -0.16 -8.46 -2.92
N ARG A 199 -0.73 -9.67 -2.77
CA ARG A 199 -1.64 -10.01 -1.66
C ARG A 199 -0.93 -10.01 -0.32
N ARG A 200 0.27 -10.60 -0.23
CA ARG A 200 1.06 -10.62 1.01
C ARG A 200 1.43 -9.21 1.47
N VAL A 201 1.85 -8.35 0.54
CA VAL A 201 2.14 -6.93 0.84
C VAL A 201 0.86 -6.21 1.31
N ALA A 202 -0.27 -6.39 0.60
CA ALA A 202 -1.54 -5.80 0.99
C ALA A 202 -2.01 -6.27 2.37
N TYR A 203 -1.86 -7.56 2.67
CA TYR A 203 -2.21 -8.14 3.96
C TYR A 203 -1.35 -7.58 5.10
N LEU A 204 -0.03 -7.47 4.89
CA LEU A 204 0.89 -6.86 5.86
C LEU A 204 0.56 -5.38 6.12
N ALA A 205 -0.05 -4.69 5.15
CA ALA A 205 -0.52 -3.31 5.25
C ALA A 205 -1.96 -3.17 5.76
N LYS A 206 -2.65 -4.27 6.14
CA LYS A 206 -4.02 -4.22 6.68
C LYS A 206 -4.01 -3.58 8.09
N PRO A 207 -4.78 -2.50 8.34
CA PRO A 207 -4.81 -1.77 9.61
C PRO A 207 -5.57 -2.50 10.73
#